data_AF-A0A7J8GQR1-F1
#
_entry.id   AF-A0A7J8GQR1-F1
#
_cell.length_a   1.000
_cell.length_b   1.000
_cell.length_c   1.000
_cell.angle_alpha   90.00
_cell.angle_beta   90.00
_cell.angle_gamma   90.00
#
_symmetry.space_group_name_H-M   'P 1'
#
loop_
_entity.id
_entity.type
_entity.pdbx_description
1 polymer ?
#
loop_
_entity_poly.entity_id
_entity_poly.type
_entity_poly.pdbx_seq_one_letter_code
_entity_poly.pdbx_strand_id
1 'polypeptide(L)'
;MSAKRARFGMKLFILSESQSGYIQNIILYTGKDTNYGSNYPQEKQSTRIVLELTHDLLNKGYRIYLDNFYMSIHLAELLCQNNTDTVGIMWINIVGIPSEIKTKKLQKNEHIVRFKDKLIVLKWKDKNDVLLLSSIHNYEKTMIEKGKKARNTECCPGL
;
A
#
# COMPACT_ATOMS: atom_id res chain seq x y z
N MET A 1 0.78 -15.13 16.25
CA MET A 1 0.17 -15.30 14.91
C MET A 1 -0.87 -16.41 15.01
N SER A 2 -2.13 -16.06 15.29
CA SER A 2 -3.17 -17.05 15.61
C SER A 2 -3.86 -17.67 14.38
N ALA A 3 -3.66 -17.11 13.18
CA ALA A 3 -4.33 -17.55 11.95
C ALA A 3 -3.44 -18.39 11.01
N LYS A 4 -2.21 -18.73 11.41
CA LYS A 4 -1.31 -19.58 10.59
C LYS A 4 -1.61 -21.06 10.83
N ARG A 5 -1.50 -21.88 9.78
CA ARG A 5 -1.73 -23.34 9.84
C ARG A 5 -0.80 -24.04 10.85
N ALA A 6 0.47 -23.62 10.90
CA ALA A 6 1.42 -24.09 11.91
C ALA A 6 1.42 -23.15 13.12
N ARG A 7 1.38 -23.74 14.32
CA ARG A 7 1.43 -23.01 15.60
C ARG A 7 2.78 -22.33 15.84
N PHE A 8 3.87 -22.99 15.40
CA PHE A 8 5.24 -22.51 15.53
C PHE A 8 5.86 -22.37 14.13
N GLY A 9 6.75 -21.40 13.97
CA GLY A 9 7.46 -21.21 12.72
C GLY A 9 8.33 -19.97 12.72
N MET A 10 9.22 -19.90 11.75
CA MET A 10 10.02 -18.72 11.47
C MET A 10 9.18 -17.69 10.72
N LYS A 11 9.41 -16.41 11.01
CA LYS A 11 8.81 -15.30 10.25
C LYS A 11 9.89 -14.71 9.36
N LEU A 12 9.58 -14.55 8.09
CA LEU A 12 10.42 -13.92 7.09
C LEU A 12 9.67 -12.71 6.52
N PHE A 13 10.40 -11.63 6.27
CA PHE A 13 9.98 -10.56 5.38
C PHE A 13 10.67 -10.81 4.05
N ILE A 14 9.91 -10.84 2.95
CA ILE A 14 10.41 -11.28 1.65
C ILE A 14 10.02 -10.24 0.61
N LEU A 15 11.00 -9.82 -0.18
CA LEU A 15 10.78 -9.17 -1.46
C LEU A 15 10.94 -10.20 -2.57
N SER A 16 9.94 -10.31 -3.42
CA SER A 16 9.94 -11.26 -4.52
C SER A 16 9.39 -10.62 -5.79
N GLU A 17 9.93 -11.05 -6.93
CA GLU A 17 9.43 -10.68 -8.24
C GLU A 17 8.07 -11.36 -8.49
N SER A 18 7.10 -10.56 -8.92
CA SER A 18 5.69 -10.93 -8.98
C SER A 18 5.34 -12.09 -9.93
N GLN A 19 6.06 -12.25 -11.04
CA GLN A 19 5.71 -13.22 -12.09
C GLN A 19 6.41 -14.56 -11.90
N SER A 20 7.71 -14.54 -11.61
CA SER A 20 8.56 -15.72 -11.44
C SER A 20 8.55 -16.25 -10.00
N GLY A 21 8.19 -15.43 -9.02
CA GLY A 21 8.36 -15.75 -7.61
C GLY A 21 9.83 -15.76 -7.16
N TYR A 22 10.75 -15.22 -7.98
CA TYR A 22 12.15 -15.11 -7.60
C TYR A 22 12.28 -14.26 -6.34
N ILE A 23 12.96 -14.79 -5.33
CA ILE A 23 13.17 -14.07 -4.07
C ILE A 23 14.41 -13.20 -4.23
N GLN A 24 14.21 -11.89 -4.17
CA GLN A 24 15.27 -10.90 -4.31
C GLN A 24 15.99 -10.71 -2.97
N ASN A 25 15.25 -10.29 -1.94
CA ASN A 25 15.79 -9.97 -0.62
C ASN A 25 14.94 -10.61 0.49
N ILE A 26 15.57 -10.96 1.62
CA ILE A 26 14.92 -11.55 2.79
C ILE A 26 15.44 -10.88 4.07
N ILE A 27 14.54 -10.59 5.00
CA ILE A 27 14.89 -10.29 6.40
C ILE A 27 14.30 -11.38 7.30
N LEU A 28 15.14 -12.03 8.10
CA LEU A 28 14.73 -13.00 9.10
C LEU A 28 14.28 -12.30 10.38
N TYR A 29 13.05 -12.54 10.81
CA TYR A 29 12.55 -12.01 12.08
C TYR A 29 13.02 -12.90 13.24
N THR A 30 13.85 -12.34 14.11
CA THR A 30 14.40 -12.99 15.31
C THR A 30 13.83 -12.41 16.61
N GLY A 31 12.79 -11.59 16.54
CA GLY A 31 12.20 -10.93 17.70
C GLY A 31 12.83 -9.56 17.95
N LYS A 32 13.24 -9.30 19.20
CA LYS A 32 13.83 -8.00 19.61
C LYS A 32 15.17 -7.74 18.91
N ASP A 33 15.91 -8.80 18.61
CA ASP A 33 17.24 -8.73 18.00
C ASP A 33 17.18 -8.78 16.46
N THR A 34 16.01 -8.50 15.87
CA THR A 34 15.87 -8.52 14.41
C THR A 34 16.69 -7.40 13.81
N ASN A 35 17.62 -7.76 12.92
CA ASN A 35 18.35 -6.79 12.12
C ASN A 35 17.48 -6.33 10.93
N TYR A 36 16.94 -5.12 11.02
CA TYR A 36 16.16 -4.47 9.97
C TYR A 36 17.03 -3.57 9.08
N GLY A 37 18.28 -3.92 8.81
CA GLY A 37 19.24 -3.08 8.08
C GLY A 37 19.61 -1.81 8.85
N SER A 38 20.46 -0.94 8.29
CA SER A 38 20.94 0.29 8.94
C SER A 38 20.91 1.52 8.04
N ASN A 39 20.36 1.40 6.82
CA ASN A 39 20.33 2.47 5.82
C ASN A 39 19.25 3.52 6.16
N TYR A 40 18.20 3.14 6.87
CA TYR A 40 17.07 4.02 7.21
C TYR A 40 16.77 4.02 8.72
N PRO A 41 17.71 4.44 9.58
CA PRO A 41 17.56 4.38 11.04
C PRO A 41 16.44 5.26 11.60
N GLN A 42 16.08 6.34 10.90
CA GLN A 42 15.02 7.27 11.27
C GLN A 42 13.60 6.74 11.03
N GLU A 43 13.45 5.71 10.21
CA GLU A 43 12.15 5.22 9.77
C GLU A 43 11.53 4.24 10.78
N LYS A 44 10.19 4.28 10.84
CA LYS A 44 9.43 3.29 11.61
C LYS A 44 9.66 1.89 11.05
N GLN A 45 9.55 0.88 11.91
CA GLN A 45 9.89 -0.50 11.57
C GLN A 45 9.27 -1.01 10.25
N SER A 46 7.97 -0.77 10.01
CA SER A 46 7.31 -1.24 8.78
C SER A 46 7.87 -0.57 7.52
N THR A 47 8.04 0.75 7.55
CA THR A 47 8.66 1.53 6.47
C THR A 47 10.11 1.10 6.23
N ARG A 48 10.90 0.96 7.31
CA ARG A 48 12.29 0.52 7.25
C ARG A 48 12.43 -0.85 6.60
N ILE A 49 11.60 -1.83 6.99
CA ILE A 49 11.60 -3.16 6.37
C ILE A 49 11.47 -3.06 4.84
N VAL A 50 10.51 -2.27 4.35
CA VAL A 50 10.31 -2.13 2.89
C VAL A 50 11.50 -1.47 2.22
N LEU A 51 11.96 -0.34 2.74
CA LEU A 51 13.06 0.41 2.14
C LEU A 51 14.38 -0.36 2.12
N GLU A 52 14.63 -1.20 3.14
CA GLU A 52 15.81 -2.05 3.22
C GLU A 52 15.71 -3.22 2.24
N LEU A 53 14.54 -3.88 2.18
CA LEU A 53 14.32 -4.94 1.21
C LEU A 53 14.45 -4.43 -0.23
N THR A 54 14.10 -3.17 -0.49
CA THR A 54 14.07 -2.61 -1.85
C THR A 54 15.24 -1.67 -2.14
N HIS A 55 16.21 -1.52 -1.23
CA HIS A 55 17.28 -0.51 -1.29
C HIS A 55 17.98 -0.49 -2.66
N ASP A 56 18.42 -1.66 -3.13
CA ASP A 56 19.13 -1.80 -4.41
C ASP A 56 18.22 -1.66 -5.65
N LEU A 57 16.91 -1.60 -5.45
CA LEU A 57 15.91 -1.44 -6.51
C LEU A 57 15.34 -0.02 -6.58
N LEU A 58 15.60 0.81 -5.57
CA LEU A 58 15.16 2.20 -5.59
C LEU A 58 15.76 2.93 -6.80
N ASN A 59 15.05 3.95 -7.26
CA ASN A 59 15.40 4.81 -8.39
C ASN A 59 15.42 4.14 -9.77
N LYS A 60 15.07 2.85 -9.87
CA LYS A 60 15.08 2.09 -11.14
C LYS A 60 13.72 2.03 -11.85
N GLY A 61 12.68 2.69 -11.33
CA GLY A 61 11.34 2.70 -11.95
C GLY A 61 10.51 1.46 -11.66
N TYR A 62 10.87 0.66 -10.65
CA TYR A 62 10.10 -0.52 -10.26
C TYR A 62 8.77 -0.16 -9.58
N ARG A 63 7.89 -1.16 -9.50
CA ARG A 63 6.60 -1.10 -8.83
C ARG A 63 6.58 -2.13 -7.71
N ILE A 64 6.20 -1.70 -6.52
CA ILE A 64 6.14 -2.56 -5.34
C ILE A 64 4.67 -2.73 -4.94
N TYR A 65 4.27 -3.97 -4.67
CA TYR A 65 2.95 -4.28 -4.16
C TYR A 65 3.07 -4.70 -2.70
N LEU A 66 2.37 -4.00 -1.82
CA LEU A 66 2.51 -4.12 -0.38
C LEU A 66 1.23 -4.61 0.29
N ASP A 67 1.42 -5.36 1.37
CA ASP A 67 0.32 -5.66 2.28
C ASP A 67 -0.01 -4.45 3.16
N ASN A 68 -1.09 -4.60 3.92
CA ASN A 68 -1.58 -3.54 4.80
C ASN A 68 -0.67 -3.21 6.00
N PHE A 69 0.09 -4.20 6.49
CA PHE A 69 0.99 -3.98 7.61
C PHE A 69 2.16 -3.06 7.23
N TYR A 70 2.61 -3.12 5.98
CA TYR A 70 3.68 -2.25 5.49
C TYR A 70 3.17 -0.90 4.97
N MET A 71 1.92 -0.82 4.52
CA MET A 71 1.46 0.35 3.78
C MET A 71 1.22 1.58 4.67
N SER A 72 1.69 2.75 4.22
CA SER A 72 1.37 4.06 4.79
C SER A 72 1.53 5.16 3.73
N ILE A 73 0.91 6.33 3.95
CA ILE A 73 1.05 7.49 3.04
C ILE A 73 2.51 7.95 3.00
N HIS A 74 3.16 8.06 4.16
CA HIS A 74 4.58 8.43 4.28
C HIS A 74 5.49 7.49 3.46
N LEU A 75 5.31 6.18 3.58
CA LEU A 75 6.10 5.21 2.78
C LEU A 75 5.84 5.40 1.28
N ALA A 76 4.59 5.63 0.87
CA ALA A 76 4.29 5.83 -0.56
C ALA A 76 4.91 7.10 -1.13
N GLU A 77 4.90 8.19 -0.35
CA GLU A 77 5.57 9.45 -0.72
C GLU A 77 7.09 9.23 -0.86
N LEU A 78 7.74 8.56 0.11
CA LEU A 78 9.17 8.22 0.06
C LEU A 78 9.53 7.37 -1.15
N LEU A 79 8.74 6.34 -1.46
CA LEU A 79 8.98 5.49 -2.63
C LEU A 79 8.85 6.30 -3.93
N CYS A 80 7.83 7.15 -4.04
CA CYS A 80 7.65 8.01 -5.21
C CYS A 80 8.81 8.99 -5.41
N GLN A 81 9.33 9.57 -4.32
CA GLN A 81 10.51 10.43 -4.34
C GLN A 81 11.77 9.68 -4.83
N ASN A 82 11.82 8.37 -4.62
CA ASN A 82 12.89 7.48 -5.09
C ASN A 82 12.52 6.74 -6.38
N ASN A 83 11.75 7.39 -7.27
CA ASN A 83 11.32 6.86 -8.58
C ASN A 83 10.88 5.39 -8.52
N THR A 84 10.08 5.07 -7.50
CA THR A 84 9.55 3.73 -7.24
C THR A 84 8.06 3.85 -6.92
N ASP A 85 7.25 3.13 -7.68
CA ASP A 85 5.81 3.16 -7.50
C ASP A 85 5.32 2.12 -6.51
N THR A 86 4.19 2.37 -5.87
CA THR A 86 3.60 1.45 -4.90
C THR A 86 2.09 1.33 -4.99
N VAL A 87 1.60 0.15 -4.65
CA VAL A 87 0.17 -0.16 -4.51
C VAL A 87 -0.03 -1.06 -3.30
N GLY A 88 -0.99 -0.72 -2.45
CA GLY A 88 -1.29 -1.54 -1.28
C GLY A 88 -2.63 -1.21 -0.65
N ILE A 89 -3.18 -2.19 0.06
CA ILE A 89 -4.34 -1.98 0.93
C ILE A 89 -3.90 -1.24 2.19
N MET A 90 -4.76 -0.40 2.74
CA MET A 90 -4.50 0.34 3.97
C MET A 90 -5.62 0.16 4.99
N TRP A 91 -5.31 0.34 6.28
CA TRP A 91 -6.32 0.50 7.31
C TRP A 91 -6.89 1.93 7.28
N ILE A 92 -8.20 2.04 7.41
CA ILE A 92 -8.92 3.33 7.42
C ILE A 92 -8.47 4.27 8.55
N ASN A 93 -7.93 3.71 9.63
CA ASN A 93 -7.45 4.44 10.80
C ASN A 93 -5.99 4.90 10.68
N ILE A 94 -5.32 4.70 9.54
CA ILE A 94 -3.98 5.23 9.30
C ILE A 94 -4.00 6.77 9.29
N VAL A 95 -2.90 7.34 9.77
CA VAL A 95 -2.66 8.80 9.81
C VAL A 95 -2.53 9.34 8.38
N GLY A 96 -3.09 10.52 8.13
CA GLY A 96 -3.00 11.22 6.84
C GLY A 96 -4.12 10.89 5.84
N ILE A 97 -4.99 9.92 6.12
CA ILE A 97 -6.19 9.71 5.30
C ILE A 97 -7.18 10.86 5.55
N PRO A 98 -7.77 11.48 4.51
CA PRO A 98 -8.72 12.58 4.67
C PRO A 98 -9.96 12.16 5.48
N SER A 99 -10.44 13.06 6.35
CA SER A 99 -11.63 12.83 7.16
C SER A 99 -12.87 12.52 6.33
N GLU A 100 -12.98 13.10 5.14
CA GLU A 100 -14.05 12.80 4.18
C GLU A 100 -14.08 11.32 3.80
N ILE A 101 -12.93 10.72 3.45
CA ILE A 101 -12.84 9.29 3.13
C ILE A 101 -13.16 8.43 4.35
N LYS A 102 -12.66 8.81 5.53
CA LYS A 102 -12.89 8.06 6.78
C LYS A 102 -14.39 8.00 7.11
N THR A 103 -15.07 9.13 7.01
CA THR A 103 -16.46 9.30 7.47
C THR A 103 -17.51 8.93 6.42
N LYS A 104 -17.18 8.93 5.12
CA LYS A 104 -18.12 8.59 4.05
C LYS A 104 -18.66 7.17 4.25
N LYS A 105 -19.98 7.06 4.45
CA LYS A 105 -20.70 5.80 4.44
C LYS A 105 -21.09 5.47 3.00
N LEU A 106 -20.52 4.38 2.49
CA LEU A 106 -20.73 3.91 1.13
C LEU A 106 -21.76 2.77 1.11
N GLN A 107 -22.63 2.76 0.10
CA GLN A 107 -23.45 1.60 -0.24
C GLN A 107 -22.62 0.56 -0.99
N LYS A 108 -23.08 -0.70 -1.02
CA LYS A 108 -22.39 -1.77 -1.75
C LYS A 108 -22.14 -1.37 -3.22
N ASN A 109 -20.91 -1.56 -3.68
CA ASN A 109 -20.39 -1.15 -5.00
C ASN A 109 -20.24 0.38 -5.21
N GLU A 110 -20.40 1.20 -4.18
CA GLU A 110 -19.99 2.60 -4.23
C GLU A 110 -18.52 2.76 -3.84
N HIS A 111 -17.91 3.82 -4.37
CA HIS A 111 -16.54 4.19 -4.08
C HIS A 111 -16.37 5.71 -4.04
N ILE A 112 -15.35 6.14 -3.31
CA ILE A 112 -14.88 7.52 -3.24
C ILE A 112 -13.38 7.53 -3.48
N VAL A 113 -12.92 8.56 -4.19
CA VAL A 113 -11.51 8.73 -4.55
C VAL A 113 -11.05 10.13 -4.19
N ARG A 114 -9.84 10.20 -3.64
CA ARG A 114 -9.07 11.45 -3.51
C ARG A 114 -7.67 11.24 -4.04
N PHE A 115 -7.10 12.33 -4.52
CA PHE A 115 -5.76 12.34 -5.10
C PHE A 115 -4.96 13.50 -4.52
N LYS A 116 -3.65 13.26 -4.40
CA LYS A 116 -2.63 14.26 -4.06
C LYS A 116 -1.40 13.93 -4.88
N ASP A 117 -1.00 14.85 -5.73
CA ASP A 117 0.12 14.65 -6.64
C ASP A 117 -0.04 13.34 -7.44
N LYS A 118 0.89 12.40 -7.30
CA LYS A 118 0.86 11.08 -7.94
C LYS A 118 0.04 10.04 -7.15
N LEU A 119 -0.31 10.33 -5.90
CA LEU A 119 -0.97 9.38 -5.01
C LEU A 119 -2.48 9.45 -5.11
N ILE A 120 -3.12 8.29 -5.11
CA ILE A 120 -4.57 8.11 -5.06
C ILE A 120 -4.94 7.25 -3.86
N VAL A 121 -5.93 7.73 -3.10
CA VAL A 121 -6.62 6.96 -2.08
C VAL A 121 -8.03 6.64 -2.59
N LEU A 122 -8.30 5.35 -2.82
CA LEU A 122 -9.59 4.81 -3.25
C LEU A 122 -10.21 4.03 -2.10
N LYS A 123 -11.41 4.41 -1.68
CA LYS A 123 -12.23 3.64 -0.75
C LYS A 123 -13.43 3.08 -1.49
N TRP A 124 -13.71 1.79 -1.37
CA TRP A 124 -14.94 1.18 -1.91
C TRP A 124 -15.59 0.25 -0.89
N LYS A 125 -16.88 0.00 -1.09
CA LYS A 125 -17.66 -0.94 -0.29
C LYS A 125 -17.91 -2.23 -1.06
N ASP A 126 -17.33 -3.31 -0.58
CA ASP A 126 -17.78 -4.67 -0.94
C ASP A 126 -18.60 -5.26 0.23
N LYS A 127 -18.14 -6.32 0.90
CA LYS A 127 -18.72 -6.75 2.19
C LYS A 127 -18.36 -5.76 3.30
N ASN A 128 -17.11 -5.29 3.29
CA ASN A 128 -16.56 -4.30 4.21
C ASN A 128 -15.98 -3.13 3.41
N ASP A 129 -15.66 -2.04 4.12
CA ASP A 129 -14.91 -0.94 3.52
C ASP A 129 -13.48 -1.41 3.24
N VAL A 130 -13.02 -1.19 2.03
CA VAL A 130 -11.63 -1.44 1.64
C VAL A 130 -11.01 -0.14 1.17
N LEU A 131 -9.76 0.08 1.58
CA LEU A 131 -8.99 1.26 1.23
C LEU A 131 -7.74 0.84 0.46
N LEU A 132 -7.53 1.40 -0.72
CA LEU A 132 -6.36 1.23 -1.56
C LEU A 132 -5.61 2.55 -1.64
N LEU A 133 -4.29 2.50 -1.44
CA LEU A 133 -3.37 3.57 -1.79
C LEU A 133 -2.56 3.13 -3.00
N SER A 134 -2.45 4.01 -4.00
CA SER A 134 -1.71 3.72 -5.22
C SER A 134 -1.02 4.96 -5.78
N SER A 135 0.18 4.79 -6.31
CA SER A 135 0.88 5.79 -7.12
C SER A 135 0.86 5.51 -8.63
N ILE A 136 0.24 4.41 -9.06
CA ILE A 136 0.28 3.94 -10.45
C ILE A 136 -0.98 4.37 -11.20
N HIS A 137 -2.13 4.25 -10.55
CA HIS A 137 -3.42 4.44 -11.20
C HIS A 137 -3.75 5.93 -11.28
N ASN A 138 -4.29 6.35 -12.42
CA ASN A 138 -4.94 7.65 -12.56
C ASN A 138 -6.44 7.41 -12.75
N TYR A 139 -7.26 7.95 -11.85
CA TYR A 139 -8.69 7.66 -11.80
C TYR A 139 -9.46 8.13 -13.04
N GLU A 140 -9.00 9.18 -13.74
CA GLU A 140 -9.62 9.64 -14.98
C GLU A 140 -9.61 8.58 -16.09
N LYS A 141 -8.66 7.63 -16.07
CA LYS A 141 -8.49 6.61 -17.12
C LYS A 141 -9.21 5.29 -16.86
N THR A 142 -9.77 5.07 -15.67
CA THR A 142 -10.38 3.78 -15.27
C THR A 142 -11.90 3.72 -15.46
N MET A 143 -12.52 4.78 -16.01
CA MET A 143 -13.97 4.85 -16.28
C MET A 143 -14.40 4.24 -17.63
N ILE A 144 -13.49 3.56 -18.34
CA ILE A 144 -13.78 2.96 -19.65
C ILE A 144 -13.92 1.45 -19.44
N GLU A 145 -15.07 0.92 -19.89
CA GLU A 145 -15.48 -0.50 -19.91
C GLU A 145 -16.01 -1.14 -18.62
N LYS A 146 -17.19 -0.72 -18.15
CA LYS A 146 -18.36 -1.63 -18.00
C LYS A 146 -19.64 -0.83 -18.21
N GLY A 147 -20.47 -1.25 -19.17
CA GLY A 147 -21.71 -0.58 -19.62
C GLY A 147 -22.85 -0.48 -18.59
N LYS A 148 -22.58 -0.07 -17.36
CA LYS A 148 -23.58 0.39 -16.39
C LYS A 148 -22.98 1.60 -15.66
N LYS A 149 -23.54 2.79 -15.96
CA LYS A 149 -23.20 4.07 -15.31
C LYS A 149 -22.94 3.85 -13.82
N ALA A 150 -21.74 4.19 -13.36
CA ALA A 150 -21.45 4.29 -11.94
C ALA A 150 -22.47 5.27 -11.33
N ARG A 151 -23.37 4.75 -10.50
CA ARG A 151 -24.35 5.57 -9.78
C ARG A 151 -23.56 6.37 -8.73
N ASN A 152 -23.68 7.69 -8.82
CA ASN A 152 -23.15 8.72 -7.91
C ASN A 152 -21.68 8.56 -7.50
N THR A 153 -20.79 9.13 -8.31
CA THR A 153 -19.35 9.25 -8.01
C THR A 153 -19.02 10.71 -7.67
N GLU A 154 -18.48 10.95 -6.48
CA GLU A 154 -17.94 12.26 -6.07
C GLU A 154 -16.42 12.25 -6.26
N CYS A 155 -15.96 12.82 -7.36
CA CYS A 155 -14.55 13.06 -7.64
C CYS A 155 -14.24 14.50 -7.24
N CYS A 156 -13.52 14.70 -6.12
CA CYS A 156 -13.12 16.04 -5.68
C CYS A 156 -11.58 16.11 -5.56
N PRO A 157 -10.95 17.21 -6.01
CA PRO A 157 -9.54 17.47 -5.76
C PRO A 157 -9.31 17.77 -4.27
N GLY A 158 -8.27 17.17 -3.67
CA GLY A 158 -7.77 17.51 -2.33
C GLY A 158 -7.60 16.32 -1.38
N LEU A 159 -6.56 16.38 -0.54
CA LEU A 159 -6.22 15.45 0.53
C LEU A 159 -5.92 16.25 1.80
#